data_AF-A0A7S4QBF1-F1
#
_entry.id   AF-A0A7S4QBF1-F1
#
_cell.length_a   1.000
_cell.length_b   1.000
_cell.length_c   1.000
_cell.angle_alpha   90.00
_cell.angle_beta   90.00
_cell.angle_gamma   90.00
#
_symmetry.space_group_name_H-M   'P 1'
#
loop_
_entity.id
_entity.type
_entity.pdbx_description
1 polymer ?
#
loop_
_entity_poly.entity_id
_entity_poly.type
_entity_poly.pdbx_seq_one_letter_code
_entity_poly.pdbx_strand_id
1 'polypeptide(L)'
;MYEDDPWFDALSSEALPKCSEFVPPDITSMSWALATLVVQDKPLLIALSSAALKSISDFDQVEISILAWSCARLWWNDQPLLASISAAAIAKLSDFGAQEIGNTAWAVSVLGLGDGELLDALAFRFRSIAAGRSGLGLSPTGSLGGGIEWVDVVSSLVVARLGGRRARGGVVLELETEFACRFFWPVVLGIADLAAVGVSHEVAYRQLSAVVDRLGVAHLGLPHTRLALPAAARSAPPHRSWAAAARAAVRGALAGRVGAGTTERCLVYAAACLIWRDEMVELPGTTYASLPRGPPAPIGESPEDRARALLRHVHRHVLRDNHAERAALLAVATAAVRLSGDGQGGSVLAECVGEVQVFASHVPCVSCAAAVAQFARFLPSVHMEFEFEDAWREQPGGAAAAAKSGPPEGRAAPWSRPGQPLGGTAPAVWT
;
A
#
# COMPACT_ATOMS: atom_id res chain seq x y z
N MET A 1 -14.82 -6.65 11.17
CA MET A 1 -14.66 -7.65 10.10
C MET A 1 -16.02 -8.24 9.88
N TYR A 2 -16.45 -8.38 8.64
CA TYR A 2 -17.83 -8.69 8.28
C TYR A 2 -18.10 -10.19 8.13
N GLU A 3 -17.08 -11.05 8.30
CA GLU A 3 -17.18 -12.50 8.07
C GLU A 3 -18.14 -13.22 9.02
N ASP A 4 -18.42 -12.66 10.20
CA ASP A 4 -19.36 -13.21 11.19
C ASP A 4 -20.70 -12.43 11.24
N ASP A 5 -20.99 -11.62 10.23
CA ASP A 5 -22.23 -10.84 10.18
C ASP A 5 -23.36 -11.69 9.54
N PRO A 6 -24.47 -11.97 10.28
CA PRO A 6 -25.60 -12.78 9.80
C PRO A 6 -26.18 -12.32 8.46
N TRP A 7 -25.94 -11.08 8.07
CA TRP A 7 -26.34 -10.56 6.78
C TRP A 7 -25.64 -11.27 5.60
N PHE A 8 -24.37 -11.66 5.72
CA PHE A 8 -23.67 -12.38 4.65
C PHE A 8 -24.13 -13.82 4.51
N ASP A 9 -24.43 -14.49 5.62
CA ASP A 9 -25.02 -15.83 5.60
C ASP A 9 -26.39 -15.83 4.88
N ALA A 10 -27.21 -14.80 5.15
CA ALA A 10 -28.49 -14.62 4.48
C ALA A 10 -28.32 -14.31 2.99
N LEU A 11 -27.38 -13.43 2.63
CA LEU A 11 -27.07 -13.10 1.23
C LEU A 11 -26.58 -14.32 0.47
N SER A 12 -25.70 -15.13 1.08
CA SER A 12 -25.19 -16.36 0.50
C SER A 12 -26.28 -17.39 0.30
N SER A 13 -27.12 -17.62 1.31
CA SER A 13 -28.25 -18.56 1.25
C SER A 13 -29.25 -18.21 0.14
N GLU A 14 -29.44 -16.92 -0.14
CA GLU A 14 -30.33 -16.45 -1.21
C GLU A 14 -29.65 -16.47 -2.60
N ALA A 15 -28.36 -16.14 -2.67
CA ALA A 15 -27.62 -16.07 -3.93
C ALA A 15 -27.26 -17.45 -4.49
N LEU A 16 -26.82 -18.38 -3.63
CA LEU A 16 -26.38 -19.73 -4.01
C LEU A 16 -27.34 -20.48 -4.95
N PRO A 17 -28.65 -20.59 -4.66
CA PRO A 17 -29.59 -21.30 -5.54
C PRO A 17 -29.81 -20.60 -6.89
N LYS A 18 -29.52 -19.29 -6.98
CA LYS A 18 -29.74 -18.47 -8.18
C LYS A 18 -28.48 -18.28 -9.02
N CYS A 19 -27.30 -18.64 -8.52
CA CYS A 19 -26.04 -18.42 -9.23
C CYS A 19 -26.02 -19.07 -10.63
N SER A 20 -26.75 -20.14 -10.87
CA SER A 20 -26.86 -20.75 -12.20
C SER A 20 -27.63 -19.91 -13.23
N GLU A 21 -28.40 -18.93 -12.77
CA GLU A 21 -29.19 -18.02 -13.60
C GLU A 21 -28.49 -16.66 -13.81
N PHE A 22 -27.37 -16.43 -13.13
CA PHE A 22 -26.65 -15.16 -13.21
C PHE A 22 -26.05 -14.94 -14.60
N VAL A 23 -26.27 -13.74 -15.14
CA VAL A 23 -25.58 -13.26 -16.35
C VAL A 23 -24.23 -12.60 -15.98
N PRO A 24 -23.33 -12.31 -16.93
CA PRO A 24 -22.01 -11.73 -16.62
C PRO A 24 -22.03 -10.47 -15.71
N PRO A 25 -22.96 -9.49 -15.88
CA PRO A 25 -23.09 -8.38 -14.95
C PRO A 25 -23.38 -8.81 -13.50
N ASP A 26 -24.20 -9.85 -13.30
CA ASP A 26 -24.57 -10.32 -11.95
C ASP A 26 -23.38 -10.97 -11.26
N ILE A 27 -22.64 -11.81 -12.00
CA ILE A 27 -21.45 -12.51 -11.50
C ILE A 27 -20.38 -11.50 -11.08
N THR A 28 -20.12 -10.52 -11.94
CA THR A 28 -19.09 -9.49 -11.68
C THR A 28 -19.50 -8.54 -10.57
N SER A 29 -20.76 -8.10 -10.52
CA SER A 29 -21.26 -7.25 -9.43
C SER A 29 -21.18 -7.96 -8.08
N MET A 30 -21.57 -9.24 -8.03
CA MET A 30 -21.47 -10.03 -6.80
C MET A 30 -20.00 -10.23 -6.38
N SER A 31 -19.14 -10.60 -7.33
CA SER A 31 -17.70 -10.77 -7.08
C SER A 31 -17.06 -9.48 -6.57
N TRP A 32 -17.39 -8.34 -7.18
CA TRP A 32 -16.91 -7.03 -6.77
C TRP A 32 -17.41 -6.62 -5.38
N ALA A 33 -18.68 -6.89 -5.07
CA ALA A 33 -19.25 -6.61 -3.75
C ALA A 33 -18.54 -7.42 -2.65
N LEU A 34 -18.39 -8.74 -2.85
CA LEU A 34 -17.62 -9.61 -1.96
C LEU A 34 -16.18 -9.12 -1.80
N ALA A 35 -15.52 -8.74 -2.90
CA ALA A 35 -14.15 -8.24 -2.91
C ALA A 35 -13.98 -6.89 -2.19
N THR A 36 -14.94 -5.97 -2.36
CA THR A 36 -14.94 -4.66 -1.71
C THR A 36 -15.15 -4.79 -0.20
N LEU A 37 -16.05 -5.68 0.20
CA LEU A 37 -16.34 -5.96 1.60
C LEU A 37 -15.29 -6.89 2.24
N VAL A 38 -14.51 -7.58 1.41
CA VAL A 38 -13.50 -8.56 1.78
C VAL A 38 -14.14 -9.74 2.51
N VAL A 39 -15.15 -10.33 1.87
CA VAL A 39 -15.89 -11.50 2.37
C VAL A 39 -15.54 -12.71 1.52
N GLN A 40 -15.09 -13.77 2.18
CA GLN A 40 -14.69 -15.03 1.55
C GLN A 40 -15.70 -16.15 1.80
N ASP A 41 -16.93 -15.96 1.32
CA ASP A 41 -17.92 -17.04 1.34
C ASP A 41 -17.52 -18.12 0.32
N LYS A 42 -16.87 -19.19 0.81
CA LYS A 42 -16.33 -20.25 -0.05
C LYS A 42 -17.42 -20.92 -0.92
N PRO A 43 -18.57 -21.34 -0.37
CA PRO A 43 -19.67 -21.86 -1.19
C PRO A 43 -20.08 -20.92 -2.33
N LEU A 44 -20.29 -19.64 -2.05
CA LEU A 44 -20.72 -18.66 -3.03
C LEU A 44 -19.64 -18.39 -4.08
N LEU A 45 -18.36 -18.29 -3.68
CA LEU A 45 -17.25 -18.16 -4.63
C LEU A 45 -17.15 -19.39 -5.56
N ILE A 46 -17.36 -20.61 -5.07
CA ILE A 46 -17.39 -21.82 -5.91
C ILE A 46 -18.54 -21.76 -6.92
N ALA A 47 -19.73 -21.32 -6.48
CA ALA A 47 -20.90 -21.18 -7.34
C ALA A 47 -20.69 -20.10 -8.42
N LEU A 48 -20.12 -18.95 -8.06
CA LEU A 48 -19.76 -17.88 -8.98
C LEU A 48 -18.70 -18.31 -9.99
N SER A 49 -17.68 -19.08 -9.57
CA SER A 49 -16.69 -19.66 -10.49
C SER A 49 -17.37 -20.55 -11.52
N SER A 50 -18.22 -21.46 -11.04
CA SER A 50 -18.93 -22.41 -11.89
C SER A 50 -19.88 -21.72 -12.88
N ALA A 51 -20.50 -20.60 -12.48
CA ALA A 51 -21.34 -19.78 -13.34
C ALA A 51 -20.48 -19.03 -14.38
N ALA A 52 -19.40 -18.38 -13.94
CA ALA A 52 -18.48 -17.64 -14.81
C ALA A 52 -17.88 -18.53 -15.89
N LEU A 53 -17.41 -19.73 -15.54
CA LEU A 53 -16.83 -20.68 -16.48
C LEU A 53 -17.80 -21.10 -17.61
N LYS A 54 -19.11 -21.09 -17.36
CA LYS A 54 -20.13 -21.46 -18.37
C LYS A 54 -20.38 -20.36 -19.40
N SER A 55 -20.17 -19.10 -19.02
CA SER A 55 -20.54 -17.93 -19.83
C SER A 55 -19.37 -16.96 -20.05
N ILE A 56 -18.12 -17.34 -19.72
CA ILE A 56 -16.94 -16.44 -19.81
C ILE A 56 -16.74 -15.85 -21.21
N SER A 57 -17.16 -16.56 -22.27
CA SER A 57 -17.14 -16.08 -23.66
C SER A 57 -18.03 -14.86 -23.87
N ASP A 58 -19.05 -14.67 -23.02
CA ASP A 58 -20.06 -13.63 -23.14
C ASP A 58 -19.67 -12.38 -22.36
N PHE A 59 -18.66 -12.45 -21.47
CA PHE A 59 -18.21 -11.33 -20.64
C PHE A 59 -17.54 -10.25 -21.48
N ASP A 60 -17.86 -8.99 -21.28
CA ASP A 60 -17.16 -7.86 -21.90
C ASP A 60 -15.80 -7.57 -21.21
N GLN A 61 -15.05 -6.59 -21.73
CA GLN A 61 -13.75 -6.19 -21.20
C GLN A 61 -13.80 -5.68 -19.74
N VAL A 62 -14.87 -4.96 -19.39
CA VAL A 62 -15.04 -4.38 -18.06
C VAL A 62 -15.27 -5.51 -17.07
N GLU A 63 -16.18 -6.42 -17.42
CA GLU A 63 -16.55 -7.59 -16.65
C GLU A 63 -15.37 -8.54 -16.41
N ILE A 64 -14.58 -8.85 -17.44
CA ILE A 64 -13.36 -9.66 -17.32
C ILE A 64 -12.38 -9.01 -16.33
N SER A 65 -12.15 -7.70 -16.47
CA SER A 65 -11.20 -6.99 -15.62
C SER A 65 -11.64 -6.91 -14.15
N ILE A 66 -12.95 -6.73 -13.90
CA ILE A 66 -13.53 -6.69 -12.55
C ILE A 66 -13.47 -8.07 -11.91
N LEU A 67 -13.74 -9.13 -12.67
CA LEU A 67 -13.64 -10.50 -12.17
C LEU A 67 -12.19 -10.84 -11.80
N ALA A 68 -11.22 -10.48 -12.65
CA ALA A 68 -9.80 -10.64 -12.38
C ALA A 68 -9.38 -9.87 -11.10
N TRP A 69 -9.77 -8.59 -11.00
CA TRP A 69 -9.50 -7.76 -9.83
C TRP A 69 -10.11 -8.35 -8.56
N SER A 70 -11.35 -8.82 -8.62
CA SER A 70 -12.07 -9.44 -7.50
C SER A 70 -11.36 -10.71 -7.05
N CYS A 71 -10.89 -11.54 -8.00
CA CYS A 71 -10.12 -12.73 -7.69
C CYS A 71 -8.85 -12.40 -6.91
N ALA A 72 -8.09 -11.40 -7.38
CA ALA A 72 -6.88 -10.96 -6.69
C ALA A 72 -7.15 -10.33 -5.33
N ARG A 73 -8.17 -9.47 -5.24
CA ARG A 73 -8.57 -8.78 -4.01
C ARG A 73 -8.96 -9.73 -2.89
N LEU A 74 -9.61 -10.84 -3.24
CA LEU A 74 -10.07 -11.90 -2.34
C LEU A 74 -9.09 -13.05 -2.20
N TRP A 75 -7.96 -13.08 -2.92
CA TRP A 75 -7.14 -14.29 -3.03
C TRP A 75 -7.95 -15.53 -3.47
N TRP A 76 -8.97 -15.32 -4.31
CA TRP A 76 -9.80 -16.37 -4.86
C TRP A 76 -9.02 -17.10 -5.95
N ASN A 77 -8.36 -18.18 -5.53
CA ASN A 77 -7.40 -18.93 -6.33
C ASN A 77 -8.04 -20.14 -7.03
N ASP A 78 -9.03 -19.89 -7.88
CA ASP A 78 -9.63 -20.92 -8.75
C ASP A 78 -8.86 -20.98 -10.08
N GLN A 79 -7.99 -21.99 -10.24
CA GLN A 79 -7.10 -22.09 -11.40
C GLN A 79 -7.84 -22.20 -12.75
N PRO A 80 -8.88 -23.05 -12.90
CA PRO A 80 -9.71 -23.05 -14.11
C PRO A 80 -10.31 -21.68 -14.46
N LEU A 81 -10.84 -20.96 -13.46
CA LEU A 81 -11.40 -19.63 -13.65
C LEU A 81 -10.34 -18.64 -14.12
N LEU A 82 -9.18 -18.60 -13.43
CA LEU A 82 -8.09 -17.69 -13.75
C LEU A 82 -7.51 -17.93 -15.16
N ALA A 83 -7.39 -19.19 -15.57
CA ALA A 83 -6.98 -19.54 -16.93
C ALA A 83 -8.02 -19.06 -17.98
N SER A 84 -9.31 -19.21 -17.67
CA SER A 84 -10.40 -18.77 -18.55
C SER A 84 -10.47 -17.24 -18.66
N ILE A 85 -10.25 -16.52 -17.56
CA ILE A 85 -10.14 -15.06 -17.52
C ILE A 85 -8.98 -14.60 -18.41
N SER A 86 -7.80 -15.24 -18.30
CA SER A 86 -6.65 -14.92 -19.14
C SER A 86 -6.94 -15.11 -20.62
N ALA A 87 -7.47 -16.27 -21.01
CA ALA A 87 -7.82 -16.56 -22.40
C ALA A 87 -8.86 -15.57 -22.95
N ALA A 88 -9.90 -15.25 -22.16
CA ALA A 88 -10.92 -14.28 -22.55
C ALA A 88 -10.35 -12.86 -22.68
N ALA A 89 -9.47 -12.45 -21.77
CA ALA A 89 -8.79 -11.16 -21.82
C ALA A 89 -7.92 -11.03 -23.09
N ILE A 90 -7.17 -12.07 -23.45
CA ILE A 90 -6.37 -12.10 -24.69
C ILE A 90 -7.29 -12.00 -25.91
N ALA A 91 -8.38 -12.77 -25.94
CA ALA A 91 -9.31 -12.80 -27.07
C ALA A 91 -10.01 -11.45 -27.33
N LYS A 92 -10.29 -10.68 -26.26
CA LYS A 92 -11.00 -9.39 -26.32
C LYS A 92 -10.10 -8.18 -26.07
N LEU A 93 -8.78 -8.37 -26.13
CA LEU A 93 -7.79 -7.35 -25.77
C LEU A 93 -7.91 -6.04 -26.58
N SER A 94 -8.42 -6.11 -27.81
CA SER A 94 -8.68 -4.93 -28.64
C SER A 94 -9.69 -3.97 -28.04
N ASP A 95 -10.56 -4.46 -27.16
CA ASP A 95 -11.65 -3.69 -26.55
C ASP A 95 -11.25 -3.13 -25.19
N PHE A 96 -10.14 -3.64 -24.61
CA PHE A 96 -9.63 -3.18 -23.33
C PHE A 96 -9.14 -1.72 -23.42
N GLY A 97 -9.62 -0.92 -22.48
CA GLY A 97 -9.09 0.39 -22.14
C GLY A 97 -8.01 0.29 -21.06
N ALA A 98 -7.47 1.44 -20.66
CA ALA A 98 -6.37 1.46 -19.70
C ALA A 98 -6.76 0.95 -18.31
N GLN A 99 -8.00 1.20 -17.87
CA GLN A 99 -8.49 0.75 -16.57
C GLN A 99 -8.58 -0.78 -16.54
N GLU A 100 -9.15 -1.40 -17.58
CA GLU A 100 -9.27 -2.85 -17.70
C GLU A 100 -7.88 -3.51 -17.72
N ILE A 101 -6.92 -2.89 -18.43
CA ILE A 101 -5.53 -3.36 -18.49
C ILE A 101 -4.85 -3.25 -17.12
N GLY A 102 -5.00 -2.11 -16.43
CA GLY A 102 -4.44 -1.90 -15.10
C GLY A 102 -4.95 -2.94 -14.09
N ASN A 103 -6.27 -3.11 -14.01
CA ASN A 103 -6.92 -4.10 -13.16
C ASN A 103 -6.40 -5.52 -13.41
N THR A 104 -6.34 -5.92 -14.69
CA THR A 104 -5.93 -7.27 -15.09
C THR A 104 -4.45 -7.50 -14.81
N ALA A 105 -3.57 -6.54 -15.15
CA ALA A 105 -2.14 -6.63 -14.87
C ALA A 105 -1.86 -6.72 -13.37
N TRP A 106 -2.51 -5.86 -12.57
CA TRP A 106 -2.43 -5.90 -11.12
C TRP A 106 -2.85 -7.25 -10.57
N ALA A 107 -3.99 -7.79 -11.03
CA ALA A 107 -4.51 -9.08 -10.59
C ALA A 107 -3.52 -10.23 -10.86
N VAL A 108 -2.96 -10.29 -12.07
CA VAL A 108 -1.92 -11.27 -12.45
C VAL A 108 -0.72 -11.18 -11.52
N SER A 109 -0.28 -9.97 -11.22
CA SER A 109 0.88 -9.72 -10.36
C SER A 109 0.62 -10.06 -8.89
N VAL A 110 -0.55 -9.74 -8.33
CA VAL A 110 -0.93 -10.03 -6.94
C VAL A 110 -1.08 -11.52 -6.70
N LEU A 111 -1.81 -12.21 -7.59
CA LEU A 111 -2.01 -13.66 -7.52
C LEU A 111 -0.73 -14.45 -7.89
N GLY A 112 0.31 -13.76 -8.35
CA GLY A 112 1.55 -14.38 -8.78
C GLY A 112 1.36 -15.33 -9.96
N LEU A 113 0.38 -15.06 -10.85
CA LEU A 113 0.13 -15.90 -12.03
C LEU A 113 1.34 -15.83 -12.97
N GLY A 114 1.86 -16.98 -13.36
CA GLY A 114 3.01 -17.11 -14.27
C GLY A 114 2.71 -16.71 -15.72
N ASP A 115 1.73 -15.84 -15.93
CA ASP A 115 1.14 -15.57 -17.23
C ASP A 115 1.88 -14.45 -17.96
N GLY A 116 3.07 -14.79 -18.46
CA GLY A 116 3.90 -13.87 -19.23
C GLY A 116 3.26 -13.47 -20.55
N GLU A 117 2.44 -14.35 -21.16
CA GLU A 117 1.76 -14.08 -22.42
C GLU A 117 0.71 -12.98 -22.26
N LEU A 118 -0.16 -13.10 -21.26
CA LEU A 118 -1.14 -12.07 -20.94
C LEU A 118 -0.46 -10.73 -20.57
N LEU A 119 0.59 -10.76 -19.74
CA LEU A 119 1.31 -9.53 -19.36
C LEU A 119 1.97 -8.84 -20.56
N ASP A 120 2.61 -9.60 -21.46
CA ASP A 120 3.20 -9.05 -22.67
C ASP A 120 2.09 -8.45 -23.56
N ALA A 121 0.98 -9.16 -23.77
CA ALA A 121 -0.15 -8.69 -24.57
C ALA A 121 -0.77 -7.39 -23.99
N LEU A 122 -1.01 -7.35 -22.68
CA LEU A 122 -1.47 -6.16 -21.95
C LEU A 122 -0.49 -4.99 -22.12
N ALA A 123 0.82 -5.22 -22.03
CA ALA A 123 1.84 -4.20 -22.21
C ALA A 123 1.83 -3.62 -23.64
N PHE A 124 1.73 -4.48 -24.67
CA PHE A 124 1.62 -4.04 -26.06
C PHE A 124 0.36 -3.19 -26.29
N ARG A 125 -0.79 -3.64 -25.77
CA ARG A 125 -2.05 -2.91 -25.86
C ARG A 125 -1.98 -1.57 -25.13
N PHE A 126 -1.52 -1.56 -23.89
CA PHE A 126 -1.39 -0.35 -23.08
C PHE A 126 -0.51 0.69 -23.77
N ARG A 127 0.64 0.24 -24.30
CA ARG A 127 1.53 1.10 -25.09
C ARG A 127 0.84 1.68 -26.32
N SER A 128 0.06 0.88 -27.06
CA SER A 128 -0.65 1.38 -28.25
C SER A 128 -1.64 2.51 -27.91
N ILE A 129 -2.31 2.41 -26.76
CA ILE A 129 -3.21 3.45 -26.24
C ILE A 129 -2.41 4.69 -25.81
N ALA A 130 -1.29 4.48 -25.12
CA ALA A 130 -0.42 5.57 -24.63
C ALA A 130 0.31 6.33 -25.75
N ALA A 131 0.84 5.63 -26.75
CA ALA A 131 1.63 6.20 -27.85
C ALA A 131 0.82 7.09 -28.80
N GLY A 132 -0.50 6.89 -28.87
CA GLY A 132 -1.39 7.74 -29.67
C GLY A 132 -1.46 9.20 -29.20
N ARG A 133 -0.82 9.58 -28.08
CA ARG A 133 -0.93 10.93 -27.48
C ARG A 133 0.36 11.42 -26.82
N SER A 134 1.41 11.68 -27.60
CA SER A 134 2.60 12.44 -27.18
C SER A 134 2.33 13.93 -26.84
N GLY A 135 1.07 14.33 -26.58
CA GLY A 135 0.67 15.71 -26.27
C GLY A 135 0.13 15.85 -24.84
N LEU A 136 0.52 16.95 -24.18
CA LEU A 136 0.34 17.42 -22.79
C LEU A 136 -1.03 17.24 -22.07
N GLY A 137 -2.00 16.52 -22.62
CA GLY A 137 -3.32 16.32 -22.01
C GLY A 137 -3.41 15.07 -21.13
N LEU A 138 -2.81 15.09 -19.94
CA LEU A 138 -3.13 14.10 -18.89
C LEU A 138 -4.36 14.59 -18.12
N SER A 139 -5.43 13.79 -18.11
CA SER A 139 -6.56 13.97 -17.21
C SER A 139 -6.58 12.83 -16.20
N PRO A 140 -6.63 13.11 -14.88
CA PRO A 140 -6.74 12.09 -13.83
C PRO A 140 -7.98 11.19 -13.94
N THR A 141 -8.95 11.59 -14.78
CA THR A 141 -10.26 10.93 -14.96
C THR A 141 -10.56 10.62 -16.44
N GLY A 142 -9.56 10.67 -17.33
CA GLY A 142 -9.76 10.37 -18.75
C GLY A 142 -10.02 8.88 -18.99
N SER A 143 -10.81 8.54 -20.01
CA SER A 143 -11.09 7.16 -20.46
C SER A 143 -9.87 6.38 -20.97
N LEU A 144 -8.66 6.91 -20.76
CA LEU A 144 -7.38 6.45 -21.30
C LEU A 144 -6.38 6.08 -20.20
N GLY A 145 -6.82 6.11 -18.93
CA GLY A 145 -6.02 5.75 -17.75
C GLY A 145 -5.30 6.95 -17.15
N GLY A 146 -5.40 7.07 -15.83
CA GLY A 146 -4.63 8.02 -15.02
C GLY A 146 -3.31 7.41 -14.53
N GLY A 147 -2.69 8.06 -13.56
CA GLY A 147 -1.44 7.58 -12.96
C GLY A 147 -1.56 6.23 -12.25
N ILE A 148 -2.77 5.76 -11.90
CA ILE A 148 -2.97 4.45 -11.25
C ILE A 148 -2.72 3.31 -12.23
N GLU A 149 -3.33 3.37 -13.40
CA GLU A 149 -3.21 2.33 -14.44
C GLU A 149 -1.75 2.19 -14.88
N TRP A 150 -1.04 3.30 -15.03
CA TRP A 150 0.40 3.32 -15.29
C TRP A 150 1.20 2.59 -14.21
N VAL A 151 0.91 2.87 -12.94
CA VAL A 151 1.60 2.23 -11.82
C VAL A 151 1.31 0.73 -11.79
N ASP A 152 0.07 0.32 -11.99
CA ASP A 152 -0.35 -1.08 -11.93
C ASP A 152 0.29 -1.90 -13.05
N VAL A 153 0.28 -1.39 -14.29
CA VAL A 153 0.92 -2.05 -15.43
C VAL A 153 2.43 -2.14 -15.23
N VAL A 154 3.11 -1.02 -15.01
CA VAL A 154 4.58 -1.01 -14.95
C VAL A 154 5.10 -1.76 -13.74
N SER A 155 4.45 -1.63 -12.57
CA SER A 155 4.85 -2.40 -11.39
C SER A 155 4.68 -3.90 -11.60
N SER A 156 3.60 -4.32 -12.26
CA SER A 156 3.36 -5.75 -12.55
C SER A 156 4.41 -6.32 -13.50
N LEU A 157 4.77 -5.57 -14.54
CA LEU A 157 5.84 -5.96 -15.48
C LEU A 157 7.21 -6.06 -14.81
N VAL A 158 7.57 -5.07 -13.98
CA VAL A 158 8.84 -5.07 -13.24
C VAL A 158 8.90 -6.24 -12.26
N VAL A 159 7.82 -6.51 -11.53
CA VAL A 159 7.78 -7.65 -10.60
C VAL A 159 7.89 -8.99 -11.33
N ALA A 160 7.19 -9.16 -12.46
CA ALA A 160 7.31 -10.35 -13.28
C ALA A 160 8.77 -10.56 -13.75
N ARG A 161 9.42 -9.51 -14.24
CA ARG A 161 10.82 -9.52 -14.67
C ARG A 161 11.78 -9.92 -13.54
N LEU A 162 11.62 -9.32 -12.35
CA LEU A 162 12.44 -9.63 -11.17
C LEU A 162 12.23 -11.06 -10.65
N GLY A 163 11.01 -11.61 -10.82
CA GLY A 163 10.68 -13.00 -10.50
C GLY A 163 11.23 -14.04 -11.49
N GLY A 164 12.09 -13.65 -12.44
CA GLY A 164 12.66 -14.55 -13.45
C GLY A 164 11.69 -14.95 -14.56
N ARG A 165 10.49 -14.33 -14.60
CA ARG A 165 9.52 -14.54 -15.68
C ARG A 165 9.88 -13.59 -16.81
N ARG A 166 10.31 -14.14 -17.95
CA ARG A 166 10.67 -13.35 -19.14
C ARG A 166 9.42 -12.66 -19.68
N ALA A 167 9.17 -11.42 -19.28
CA ALA A 167 8.47 -10.49 -20.14
C ALA A 167 9.41 -10.20 -21.32
N ARG A 168 9.04 -10.64 -22.53
CA ARG A 168 9.93 -10.54 -23.69
C ARG A 168 9.70 -9.18 -24.36
N GLY A 169 10.78 -8.40 -24.56
CA GLY A 169 10.81 -7.35 -25.59
C GLY A 169 11.04 -5.92 -25.11
N GLY A 170 11.29 -5.02 -26.07
CA GLY A 170 11.59 -3.60 -25.82
C GLY A 170 10.44 -2.80 -25.20
N VAL A 171 9.20 -3.25 -25.35
CA VAL A 171 8.01 -2.54 -24.84
C VAL A 171 8.04 -2.33 -23.32
N VAL A 172 8.49 -3.33 -22.55
CA VAL A 172 8.56 -3.21 -21.08
C VAL A 172 9.52 -2.09 -20.67
N LEU A 173 10.71 -2.06 -21.28
CA LEU A 173 11.71 -1.03 -20.99
C LEU A 173 11.21 0.36 -21.40
N GLU A 174 10.48 0.45 -22.51
CA GLU A 174 9.93 1.71 -22.99
C GLU A 174 8.81 2.24 -22.09
N LEU A 175 7.90 1.37 -21.63
CA LEU A 175 6.88 1.73 -20.64
C LEU A 175 7.50 2.13 -19.30
N GLU A 176 8.53 1.42 -18.84
CA GLU A 176 9.27 1.75 -17.62
C GLU A 176 10.00 3.10 -17.74
N THR A 177 10.61 3.37 -18.90
CA THR A 177 11.28 4.65 -19.19
C THR A 177 10.27 5.80 -19.24
N GLU A 178 9.14 5.60 -19.92
CA GLU A 178 8.07 6.58 -19.99
C GLU A 178 7.46 6.85 -18.60
N PHE A 179 7.24 5.80 -17.82
CA PHE A 179 6.80 5.91 -16.43
C PHE A 179 7.79 6.68 -15.56
N ALA A 180 9.09 6.39 -15.72
CA ALA A 180 10.14 7.04 -14.97
C ALA A 180 10.14 8.56 -15.22
N CYS A 181 10.09 8.96 -16.48
CA CYS A 181 10.10 10.37 -16.90
C CYS A 181 8.81 11.10 -16.54
N ARG A 182 7.64 10.47 -16.74
CA ARG A 182 6.34 11.15 -16.58
C ARG A 182 5.83 11.17 -15.15
N PHE A 183 6.10 10.12 -14.38
CA PHE A 183 5.49 9.92 -13.07
C PHE A 183 6.52 9.81 -11.96
N PHE A 184 7.49 8.92 -12.08
CA PHE A 184 8.43 8.62 -11.01
C PHE A 184 9.27 9.84 -10.62
N TRP A 185 10.07 10.38 -11.54
CA TRP A 185 10.99 11.48 -11.20
C TRP A 185 10.30 12.75 -10.73
N PRO A 186 9.22 13.23 -11.36
CA PRO A 186 8.50 14.41 -10.86
C PRO A 186 8.00 14.23 -9.41
N VAL A 187 7.51 13.04 -9.06
CA VAL A 187 7.02 12.75 -7.70
C VAL A 187 8.19 12.62 -6.72
N VAL A 188 9.23 11.86 -7.08
CA VAL A 188 10.40 11.60 -6.22
C VAL A 188 11.17 12.88 -5.92
N LEU A 189 11.38 13.74 -6.93
CA LEU A 189 12.01 15.04 -6.74
C LEU A 189 11.17 15.96 -5.84
N GLY A 190 9.84 15.99 -6.03
CA GLY A 190 8.96 16.76 -5.16
C GLY A 190 8.95 16.28 -3.70
N ILE A 191 9.08 14.96 -3.47
CA ILE A 191 9.29 14.42 -2.11
C ILE A 191 10.66 14.84 -1.56
N ALA A 192 11.72 14.78 -2.38
CA ALA A 192 13.06 15.17 -1.96
C ALA A 192 13.15 16.66 -1.56
N ASP A 193 12.43 17.54 -2.27
CA ASP A 193 12.34 18.96 -1.94
C ASP A 193 11.68 19.20 -0.57
N LEU A 194 10.76 18.34 -0.13
CA LEU A 194 10.20 18.42 1.23
C LEU A 194 11.25 18.12 2.31
N ALA A 195 12.20 17.23 2.05
CA ALA A 195 13.33 16.95 2.95
C ALA A 195 14.44 18.01 2.86
N ALA A 196 14.46 18.86 1.83
CA ALA A 196 15.57 19.76 1.55
C ALA A 196 15.47 21.09 2.34
N VAL A 197 16.41 21.33 3.25
CA VAL A 197 16.47 22.56 4.08
C VAL A 197 16.55 23.84 3.23
N GLY A 198 17.22 23.79 2.07
CA GLY A 198 17.36 24.94 1.16
C GLY A 198 16.11 25.29 0.34
N VAL A 199 15.06 24.48 0.40
CA VAL A 199 13.78 24.73 -0.27
C VAL A 199 12.75 25.12 0.79
N SER A 200 11.92 26.13 0.49
CA SER A 200 10.79 26.49 1.37
C SER A 200 9.82 25.31 1.46
N HIS A 201 9.55 24.85 2.70
CA HIS A 201 8.63 23.74 2.95
C HIS A 201 7.26 23.97 2.32
N GLU A 202 6.75 25.20 2.41
CA GLU A 202 5.45 25.56 1.85
C GLU A 202 5.44 25.47 0.31
N VAL A 203 6.52 25.91 -0.34
CA VAL A 203 6.67 25.85 -1.79
C VAL A 203 6.78 24.40 -2.26
N ALA A 204 7.66 23.61 -1.63
CA ALA A 204 7.84 22.19 -1.94
C ALA A 204 6.51 21.42 -1.77
N TYR A 205 5.79 21.67 -0.67
CA TYR A 205 4.49 21.06 -0.41
C TYR A 205 3.45 21.41 -1.48
N ARG A 206 3.33 22.70 -1.86
CA ARG A 206 2.40 23.14 -2.90
C ARG A 206 2.75 22.53 -4.27
N GLN A 207 4.04 22.46 -4.60
CA GLN A 207 4.52 21.87 -5.85
C GLN A 207 4.24 20.37 -5.91
N LEU A 208 4.59 19.60 -4.87
CA LEU A 208 4.31 18.16 -4.84
C LEU A 208 2.81 17.89 -4.92
N SER A 209 1.98 18.67 -4.21
CA SER A 209 0.52 18.53 -4.28
C SER A 209 0.00 18.75 -5.70
N ALA A 210 0.44 19.82 -6.36
CA ALA A 210 0.06 20.10 -7.75
C ALA A 210 0.54 19.02 -8.73
N VAL A 211 1.74 18.46 -8.53
CA VAL A 211 2.27 17.35 -9.33
C VAL A 211 1.41 16.10 -9.15
N VAL A 212 1.10 15.72 -7.91
CA VAL A 212 0.30 14.54 -7.58
C VAL A 212 -1.13 14.65 -8.12
N ASP A 213 -1.76 15.80 -7.97
CA ASP A 213 -3.11 16.07 -8.49
C ASP A 213 -3.15 15.99 -10.01
N ARG A 214 -2.19 16.65 -10.69
CA ARG A 214 -2.10 16.65 -12.16
C ARG A 214 -1.84 15.25 -12.72
N LEU A 215 -0.93 14.49 -12.11
CA LEU A 215 -0.52 13.18 -12.61
C LEU A 215 -1.50 12.08 -12.21
N GLY A 216 -2.32 12.30 -11.19
CA GLY A 216 -3.23 11.28 -10.69
C GLY A 216 -2.52 10.04 -10.16
N VAL A 217 -1.37 10.22 -9.49
CA VAL A 217 -0.58 9.12 -8.91
C VAL A 217 -0.80 9.04 -7.41
N ALA A 218 -1.22 7.88 -6.93
CA ALA A 218 -1.45 7.63 -5.50
C ALA A 218 -0.21 7.07 -4.78
N HIS A 219 0.51 6.20 -5.45
CA HIS A 219 1.66 5.44 -5.00
C HIS A 219 2.52 5.16 -6.23
N LEU A 220 3.79 4.81 -6.05
CA LEU A 220 4.66 4.45 -7.17
C LEU A 220 4.68 2.93 -7.44
N GLY A 221 3.97 2.16 -6.60
CA GLY A 221 3.96 0.70 -6.63
C GLY A 221 5.21 0.11 -5.96
N LEU A 222 5.17 -1.18 -5.63
CA LEU A 222 6.18 -1.85 -4.81
C LEU A 222 7.63 -1.60 -5.26
N PRO A 223 8.04 -1.88 -6.52
CA PRO A 223 9.45 -1.76 -6.91
C PRO A 223 9.93 -0.30 -6.89
N HIS A 224 9.12 0.64 -7.36
CA HIS A 224 9.51 2.04 -7.44
C HIS A 224 9.46 2.73 -6.08
N THR A 225 8.49 2.41 -5.22
CA THR A 225 8.48 2.96 -3.85
C THR A 225 9.73 2.50 -3.07
N ARG A 226 10.23 1.27 -3.30
CA ARG A 226 11.49 0.78 -2.70
C ARG A 226 12.70 1.61 -3.13
N LEU A 227 12.69 2.15 -4.35
CA LEU A 227 13.74 3.06 -4.84
C LEU A 227 13.54 4.49 -4.32
N ALA A 228 12.29 4.97 -4.32
CA ALA A 228 11.94 6.34 -3.97
C ALA A 228 12.20 6.68 -2.50
N LEU A 229 11.85 5.76 -1.59
CA LEU A 229 11.86 6.04 -0.17
C LEU A 229 13.26 6.38 0.40
N PRO A 230 14.32 5.59 0.15
CA PRO A 230 15.67 5.98 0.58
C PRO A 230 16.20 7.19 -0.19
N ALA A 231 15.88 7.30 -1.49
CA ALA A 231 16.39 8.37 -2.34
C ALA A 231 15.81 9.76 -2.02
N ALA A 232 14.54 9.84 -1.66
CA ALA A 232 13.83 11.11 -1.47
C ALA A 232 13.52 11.44 -0.01
N ALA A 233 13.32 10.43 0.84
CA ALA A 233 12.85 10.64 2.22
C ALA A 233 13.96 10.47 3.28
N ARG A 234 15.23 10.35 2.87
CA ARG A 234 16.40 10.19 3.78
C ARG A 234 16.21 9.08 4.81
N SER A 235 15.72 7.93 4.36
CA SER A 235 15.51 6.75 5.21
C SER A 235 16.47 5.63 4.84
N ALA A 236 16.79 4.78 5.81
CA ALA A 236 17.55 3.55 5.63
C ALA A 236 16.68 2.32 5.91
N PRO A 237 17.01 1.12 5.39
CA PRO A 237 16.35 -0.09 5.86
C PRO A 237 16.81 -0.42 7.29
N PRO A 238 15.90 -0.87 8.18
CA PRO A 238 16.23 -1.29 9.52
C PRO A 238 17.04 -2.58 9.55
N HIS A 239 17.67 -2.85 10.70
CA HIS A 239 18.37 -4.13 10.90
C HIS A 239 17.42 -5.33 10.69
N ARG A 240 17.92 -6.38 10.03
CA ARG A 240 17.10 -7.53 9.58
C ARG A 240 16.34 -8.21 10.72
N SER A 241 16.93 -8.32 11.90
CA SER A 241 16.27 -8.92 13.07
C SER A 241 15.09 -8.09 13.57
N TRP A 242 15.22 -6.76 13.58
CA TRP A 242 14.14 -5.86 13.95
C TRP A 242 13.01 -5.92 12.92
N ALA A 243 13.35 -5.85 11.63
CA ALA A 243 12.38 -5.96 10.54
C ALA A 243 11.60 -7.29 10.60
N ALA A 244 12.25 -8.40 10.96
CA ALA A 244 11.60 -9.69 11.13
C ALA A 244 10.63 -9.72 12.31
N ALA A 245 11.00 -9.11 13.45
CA ALA A 245 10.12 -8.99 14.61
C ALA A 245 8.92 -8.09 14.32
N ALA A 246 9.15 -6.94 13.69
CA ALA A 246 8.11 -6.00 13.27
C ALA A 246 7.12 -6.64 12.29
N ARG A 247 7.64 -7.38 11.29
CA ARG A 247 6.84 -8.20 10.38
C ARG A 247 5.98 -9.21 11.12
N ALA A 248 6.54 -9.95 12.08
CA ALA A 248 5.79 -10.91 12.88
C ALA A 248 4.68 -10.24 13.70
N ALA A 249 4.95 -9.07 14.29
CA ALA A 249 3.96 -8.29 15.03
C ALA A 249 2.81 -7.81 14.14
N VAL A 250 3.13 -7.21 12.98
CA VAL A 250 2.12 -6.80 11.98
C VAL A 250 1.30 -8.00 11.52
N ARG A 251 1.93 -9.13 11.18
CA ARG A 251 1.20 -10.34 10.73
C ARG A 251 0.33 -10.95 11.83
N GLY A 252 0.80 -10.92 13.07
CA GLY A 252 0.02 -11.31 14.24
C GLY A 252 -1.21 -10.44 14.42
N ALA A 253 -1.06 -9.11 14.31
CA ALA A 253 -2.17 -8.16 14.38
C ALA A 253 -3.14 -8.29 13.20
N LEU A 254 -2.61 -8.67 12.03
CA LEU A 254 -3.40 -9.04 10.85
C LEU A 254 -4.09 -10.39 11.01
N ALA A 255 -3.77 -11.25 11.98
CA ALA A 255 -4.51 -12.47 12.36
C ALA A 255 -5.06 -13.34 11.20
N GLY A 256 -4.37 -13.44 10.05
CA GLY A 256 -4.87 -14.17 8.88
C GLY A 256 -6.04 -13.50 8.13
N ARG A 257 -6.38 -12.26 8.47
CA ARG A 257 -7.39 -11.42 7.83
C ARG A 257 -7.05 -11.23 6.37
N VAL A 258 -7.81 -11.89 5.48
CA VAL A 258 -7.59 -11.79 4.04
C VAL A 258 -7.92 -10.39 3.56
N GLY A 259 -7.24 -9.91 2.52
CA GLY A 259 -7.53 -8.62 1.89
C GLY A 259 -7.33 -7.38 2.79
N ALA A 260 -6.53 -7.50 3.85
CA ALA A 260 -6.18 -6.41 4.76
C ALA A 260 -5.19 -5.39 4.16
N GLY A 261 -4.77 -5.54 2.91
CA GLY A 261 -3.70 -4.73 2.35
C GLY A 261 -4.10 -3.38 1.75
N THR A 262 -5.37 -2.94 1.76
CA THR A 262 -5.65 -1.59 1.22
C THR A 262 -4.85 -0.56 2.00
N THR A 263 -4.46 0.55 1.37
CA THR A 263 -3.73 1.60 2.09
C THR A 263 -4.50 2.08 3.33
N GLU A 264 -5.83 2.02 3.27
CA GLU A 264 -6.74 2.35 4.37
C GLU A 264 -6.79 1.29 5.50
N ARG A 265 -6.31 0.07 5.24
CA ARG A 265 -6.22 -1.06 6.19
C ARG A 265 -4.78 -1.46 6.49
N CYS A 266 -3.80 -0.67 6.02
CA CYS A 266 -2.39 -0.83 6.31
C CYS A 266 -2.17 -0.80 7.83
N LEU A 267 -1.34 -1.72 8.32
CA LEU A 267 -0.82 -1.69 9.69
C LEU A 267 0.65 -1.32 9.65
N VAL A 268 1.07 -0.53 10.62
CA VAL A 268 2.46 -0.14 10.79
C VAL A 268 2.93 -0.55 12.16
N TYR A 269 4.10 -1.15 12.26
CA TYR A 269 4.79 -1.33 13.52
C TYR A 269 5.92 -0.32 13.60
N ALA A 270 5.94 0.51 14.65
CA ALA A 270 6.97 1.51 14.82
C ALA A 270 7.46 1.58 16.26
N ALA A 271 8.74 1.92 16.41
CA ALA A 271 9.41 2.19 17.68
C ALA A 271 10.30 3.42 17.51
N ALA A 272 10.58 4.13 18.60
CA ALA A 272 11.50 5.26 18.57
C ALA A 272 12.20 5.48 19.91
N CYS A 273 13.39 6.04 19.86
CA CYS A 273 14.07 6.62 21.00
C CYS A 273 14.49 8.04 20.61
N LEU A 274 14.04 9.04 21.36
CA LEU A 274 14.35 10.44 21.14
C LEU A 274 15.08 11.00 22.34
N ILE A 275 16.13 11.77 22.08
CA ILE A 275 16.93 12.44 23.09
C ILE A 275 16.98 13.91 22.73
N TRP A 276 16.73 14.77 23.71
CA TRP A 276 16.96 16.20 23.61
C TRP A 276 17.58 16.68 24.91
N ARG A 277 18.82 17.16 24.83
CA ARG A 277 19.63 17.52 26.00
C ARG A 277 19.73 16.33 26.97
N ASP A 278 19.30 16.51 28.22
CA ASP A 278 19.36 15.50 29.27
C ASP A 278 18.07 14.67 29.39
N GLU A 279 17.07 14.93 28.55
CA GLU A 279 15.79 14.21 28.54
C GLU A 279 15.76 13.17 27.42
N MET A 280 15.17 12.01 27.74
CA MET A 280 15.00 10.89 26.81
C MET A 280 13.56 10.39 26.86
N VAL A 281 12.98 10.14 25.68
CA VAL A 281 11.67 9.52 25.52
C VAL A 281 11.82 8.27 24.66
N GLU A 282 11.38 7.14 25.20
CA GLU A 282 11.30 5.88 24.48
C GLU A 282 9.83 5.58 24.13
N LEU A 283 9.59 5.34 22.85
CA LEU A 283 8.33 4.85 22.32
C LEU A 283 8.50 3.36 21.99
N PRO A 284 7.93 2.46 22.81
CA PRO A 284 8.09 1.04 22.59
C PRO A 284 7.44 0.62 21.27
N GLY A 285 7.92 -0.49 20.71
CA GLY A 285 7.38 -1.05 19.48
C GLY A 285 5.87 -1.28 19.56
N THR A 286 5.13 -0.50 18.77
CA THR A 286 3.66 -0.42 18.82
C THR A 286 3.09 -0.56 17.42
N THR A 287 1.93 -1.23 17.31
CA THR A 287 1.19 -1.32 16.06
C THR A 287 0.21 -0.15 15.94
N TYR A 288 0.28 0.55 14.81
CA TYR A 288 -0.58 1.64 14.40
C TYR A 288 -1.50 1.16 13.28
N ALA A 289 -2.75 1.58 13.34
CA ALA A 289 -3.74 1.40 12.28
C ALA A 289 -4.14 2.78 11.74
N SER A 290 -4.95 2.78 10.67
CA SER A 290 -5.48 4.03 10.14
C SER A 290 -6.31 4.79 11.19
N LEU A 291 -6.11 6.10 11.26
CA LEU A 291 -6.87 7.00 12.14
C LEU A 291 -8.35 7.03 11.72
N PRO A 292 -9.26 7.38 12.65
CA PRO A 292 -10.68 7.54 12.35
C PRO A 292 -10.91 8.48 11.15
N ARG A 293 -11.84 8.10 10.27
CA ARG A 293 -12.28 9.00 9.18
C ARG A 293 -13.11 10.13 9.77
N GLY A 294 -12.80 11.36 9.39
CA GLY A 294 -13.56 12.54 9.78
C GLY A 294 -13.06 13.78 9.04
N PRO A 295 -13.78 14.91 9.11
CA PRO A 295 -13.25 16.17 8.59
C PRO A 295 -11.91 16.47 9.30
N PRO A 296 -10.94 17.08 8.61
CA PRO A 296 -9.68 17.46 9.23
C PRO A 296 -9.96 18.30 10.47
N ALA A 297 -9.54 17.82 11.65
CA ALA A 297 -9.66 18.61 12.86
C ALA A 297 -8.85 19.90 12.71
N PRO A 298 -9.36 21.06 13.16
CA PRO A 298 -8.61 22.31 13.13
C PRO A 298 -7.26 22.12 13.82
N ILE A 299 -6.24 22.81 13.32
CA ILE A 299 -4.91 22.80 13.93
C ILE A 299 -4.95 23.80 15.08
N GLY A 300 -5.07 23.27 16.31
CA GLY A 300 -4.95 24.03 17.54
C GLY A 300 -3.50 24.20 17.99
N GLU A 301 -3.32 24.37 19.29
CA GLU A 301 -2.00 24.61 19.91
C GLU A 301 -1.41 23.37 20.60
N SER A 302 -2.14 22.26 20.65
CA SER A 302 -1.66 21.04 21.29
C SER A 302 -0.43 20.46 20.56
N PRO A 303 0.45 19.71 21.25
CA PRO A 303 1.58 19.05 20.60
C PRO A 303 1.18 18.15 19.42
N GLU A 304 0.00 17.53 19.49
CA GLU A 304 -0.60 16.75 18.41
C GLU A 304 -0.94 17.64 17.20
N ASP A 305 -1.52 18.81 17.44
CA ASP A 305 -1.84 19.78 16.37
C ASP A 305 -0.57 20.31 15.71
N ARG A 306 0.44 20.64 16.52
CA ARG A 306 1.76 21.09 16.04
C ARG A 306 2.42 20.01 15.19
N ALA A 307 2.42 18.75 15.64
CA ALA A 307 2.92 17.63 14.84
C ALA A 307 2.15 17.46 13.53
N ARG A 308 0.81 17.62 13.55
CA ARG A 308 -0.03 17.59 12.32
C ARG A 308 0.29 18.74 11.37
N ALA A 309 0.64 19.92 11.90
CA ALA A 309 1.04 21.08 11.12
C ALA A 309 2.39 20.89 10.42
N LEU A 310 3.33 20.21 11.09
CA LEU A 310 4.64 19.85 10.53
C LEU A 310 4.52 18.75 9.47
N LEU A 311 3.85 17.64 9.79
CA LEU A 311 3.71 16.48 8.91
C LEU A 311 2.43 16.54 8.10
N ARG A 312 2.41 17.43 7.11
CA ARG A 312 1.24 17.64 6.23
C ARG A 312 1.04 16.45 5.30
N HIS A 313 -0.22 16.05 5.11
CA HIS A 313 -0.56 15.03 4.13
C HIS A 313 -0.72 15.68 2.75
N VAL A 314 -0.23 15.03 1.70
CA VAL A 314 -0.50 15.47 0.32
C VAL A 314 -1.87 14.93 -0.09
N HIS A 315 -2.80 15.83 -0.37
CA HIS A 315 -4.18 15.50 -0.73
C HIS A 315 -4.31 15.11 -2.21
N ARG A 316 -5.21 14.19 -2.53
CA ARG A 316 -5.72 13.92 -3.89
C ARG A 316 -7.10 13.28 -3.80
N HIS A 317 -8.18 14.05 -3.96
CA HIS A 317 -9.62 13.65 -4.04
C HIS A 317 -10.19 12.69 -2.97
N VAL A 318 -9.35 11.98 -2.22
CA VAL A 318 -9.57 11.05 -1.12
C VAL A 318 -8.66 11.52 0.01
N LEU A 319 -9.22 11.67 1.21
CA LEU A 319 -8.47 12.03 2.41
C LEU A 319 -7.54 10.87 2.78
N ARG A 320 -6.23 11.11 2.72
CA ARG A 320 -5.15 10.16 3.06
C ARG A 320 -4.37 10.59 4.29
N ASP A 321 -4.98 11.47 5.07
CA ASP A 321 -4.44 11.99 6.32
C ASP A 321 -4.44 10.94 7.43
N ASN A 322 -5.25 9.90 7.28
CA ASN A 322 -5.48 8.89 8.29
C ASN A 322 -4.64 7.61 8.14
N HIS A 323 -3.69 7.52 7.21
CA HIS A 323 -2.92 6.29 7.02
C HIS A 323 -2.02 5.95 8.22
N ALA A 324 -1.82 4.66 8.49
CA ALA A 324 -1.08 4.14 9.64
C ALA A 324 0.38 4.61 9.68
N GLU A 325 1.04 4.77 8.52
CA GLU A 325 2.42 5.28 8.43
C GLU A 325 2.49 6.69 8.98
N ARG A 326 1.54 7.54 8.59
CA ARG A 326 1.45 8.91 9.10
C ARG A 326 1.07 8.92 10.58
N ALA A 327 0.17 8.03 11.02
CA ALA A 327 -0.18 7.90 12.44
C ALA A 327 1.05 7.61 13.32
N ALA A 328 1.89 6.66 12.89
CA ALA A 328 3.14 6.33 13.58
C ALA A 328 4.09 7.55 13.63
N LEU A 329 4.32 8.22 12.49
CA LEU A 329 5.19 9.40 12.44
C LEU A 329 4.66 10.57 13.26
N LEU A 330 3.34 10.76 13.30
CA LEU A 330 2.72 11.78 14.14
C LEU A 330 2.92 11.49 15.62
N ALA A 331 2.81 10.24 16.07
CA ALA A 331 3.07 9.88 17.46
C ALA A 331 4.51 10.23 17.87
N VAL A 332 5.49 9.92 17.01
CA VAL A 332 6.90 10.26 17.22
C VAL A 332 7.12 11.77 17.19
N ALA A 333 6.58 12.49 16.20
CA ALA A 333 6.70 13.93 16.11
C ALA A 333 6.05 14.65 17.30
N THR A 334 4.90 14.17 17.78
CA THR A 334 4.26 14.67 19.01
C THR A 334 5.14 14.46 20.23
N ALA A 335 5.81 13.31 20.36
CA ALA A 335 6.78 13.08 21.43
C ALA A 335 7.96 14.06 21.33
N ALA A 336 8.50 14.30 20.13
CA ALA A 336 9.57 15.27 19.91
C ALA A 336 9.15 16.70 20.25
N VAL A 337 7.93 17.12 19.88
CA VAL A 337 7.38 18.44 20.21
C VAL A 337 7.18 18.58 21.73
N ARG A 338 6.70 17.54 22.41
CA ARG A 338 6.56 17.53 23.88
C ARG A 338 7.91 17.63 24.58
N LEU A 339 8.90 16.90 24.07
CA LEU A 339 10.25 16.82 24.63
C LEU A 339 11.02 18.15 24.48
N SER A 340 10.94 18.77 23.30
CA SER A 340 11.68 19.99 22.97
C SER A 340 10.93 21.29 23.28
N GLY A 341 9.61 21.23 23.39
CA GLY A 341 8.73 22.40 23.45
C GLY A 341 8.56 23.15 22.12
N ASP A 342 9.22 22.71 21.04
CA ASP A 342 9.19 23.36 19.73
C ASP A 342 8.20 22.69 18.77
N GLY A 343 7.04 23.31 18.63
CA GLY A 343 6.00 22.91 17.68
C GLY A 343 6.03 23.64 16.34
N GLN A 344 7.01 24.50 16.09
CA GLN A 344 7.11 25.31 14.87
C GLN A 344 8.09 24.72 13.85
N GLY A 345 8.82 23.66 14.22
CA GLY A 345 9.83 23.04 13.36
C GLY A 345 11.06 23.92 13.19
N GLY A 346 11.42 24.65 14.26
CA GLY A 346 12.58 25.53 14.31
C GLY A 346 13.88 24.79 14.62
N SER A 347 14.91 25.54 15.02
CA SER A 347 16.22 24.99 15.33
C SER A 347 16.24 24.08 16.55
N VAL A 348 15.29 24.26 17.48
CA VAL A 348 15.25 23.49 18.74
C VAL A 348 14.79 22.07 18.47
N LEU A 349 13.73 21.88 17.68
CA LEU A 349 13.31 20.54 17.27
C LEU A 349 14.41 19.82 16.48
N ALA A 350 15.21 20.58 15.71
CA ALA A 350 16.32 20.03 14.95
C ALA A 350 17.50 19.53 15.81
N GLU A 351 17.59 19.93 17.08
CA GLU A 351 18.59 19.42 18.05
C GLU A 351 18.24 18.02 18.57
N CYS A 352 17.01 17.55 18.39
CA CYS A 352 16.61 16.21 18.81
C CYS A 352 17.43 15.15 18.03
N VAL A 353 17.99 14.20 18.77
CA VAL A 353 18.73 13.07 18.22
C VAL A 353 18.04 11.76 18.57
N GLY A 354 18.40 10.68 17.87
CA GLY A 354 17.94 9.34 18.20
C GLY A 354 17.63 8.51 16.97
N GLU A 355 16.70 7.58 17.12
CA GLU A 355 16.34 6.61 16.10
C GLU A 355 14.83 6.39 16.06
N VAL A 356 14.30 6.22 14.85
CA VAL A 356 12.91 5.85 14.58
C VAL A 356 12.94 4.69 13.60
N GLN A 357 12.22 3.63 13.93
CA GLN A 357 12.11 2.45 13.08
C GLN A 357 10.65 2.23 12.71
N VAL A 358 10.37 2.06 11.43
CA VAL A 358 9.03 1.91 10.88
C VAL A 358 8.98 0.69 9.96
N PHE A 359 7.97 -0.16 10.17
CA PHE A 359 7.66 -1.28 9.29
C PHE A 359 6.20 -1.20 8.85
N ALA A 360 5.95 -1.03 7.55
CA ALA A 360 4.59 -1.01 7.00
C ALA A 360 4.19 -2.34 6.36
N SER A 361 2.94 -2.75 6.58
CA SER A 361 2.36 -3.98 6.00
C SER A 361 2.06 -3.87 4.50
N HIS A 362 2.11 -2.65 3.95
CA HIS A 362 1.78 -2.38 2.57
C HIS A 362 2.67 -1.27 1.99
N VAL A 363 2.62 -1.11 0.67
CA VAL A 363 3.35 -0.08 -0.07
C VAL A 363 2.89 1.31 0.38
N PRO A 364 3.79 2.15 0.93
CA PRO A 364 3.44 3.51 1.32
C PRO A 364 2.97 4.34 0.12
N CYS A 365 1.91 5.12 0.33
CA CYS A 365 1.45 6.07 -0.67
C CYS A 365 2.41 7.29 -0.76
N VAL A 366 2.25 8.11 -1.81
CA VAL A 366 3.08 9.32 -2.00
C VAL A 366 3.01 10.25 -0.77
N SER A 367 1.82 10.40 -0.17
CA SER A 367 1.63 11.22 1.04
C SER A 367 2.39 10.68 2.26
N CYS A 368 2.47 9.35 2.42
CA CYS A 368 3.23 8.73 3.51
C CYS A 368 4.73 8.91 3.31
N ALA A 369 5.24 8.70 2.08
CA ALA A 369 6.64 8.98 1.74
C ALA A 369 6.98 10.47 1.94
N ALA A 370 6.07 11.38 1.58
CA ALA A 370 6.19 12.81 1.84
C ALA A 370 6.20 13.14 3.34
N ALA A 371 5.45 12.41 4.17
CA ALA A 371 5.50 12.57 5.62
C ALA A 371 6.86 12.15 6.20
N VAL A 372 7.47 11.07 5.68
CA VAL A 372 8.84 10.67 6.04
C VAL A 372 9.85 11.76 5.66
N ALA A 373 9.74 12.33 4.45
CA ALA A 373 10.60 13.43 4.02
C ALA A 373 10.47 14.69 4.90
N GLN A 374 9.24 15.05 5.27
CA GLN A 374 9.00 16.15 6.20
C GLN A 374 9.53 15.85 7.61
N PHE A 375 9.40 14.60 8.09
CA PHE A 375 10.00 14.19 9.35
C PHE A 375 11.52 14.40 9.33
N ALA A 376 12.19 13.91 8.28
CA ALA A 376 13.64 14.10 8.11
C ALA A 376 14.05 15.57 7.97
N ARG A 377 13.16 16.45 7.51
CA ARG A 377 13.40 17.90 7.48
C ARG A 377 13.44 18.50 8.88
N PHE A 378 12.44 18.19 9.71
CA PHE A 378 12.25 18.81 11.01
C PHE A 378 13.04 18.15 12.14
N LEU A 379 13.42 16.88 11.96
CA LEU A 379 14.21 16.08 12.88
C LEU A 379 15.46 15.51 12.16
N PRO A 380 16.34 16.37 11.60
CA PRO A 380 17.43 15.93 10.73
C PRO A 380 18.52 15.11 11.44
N SER A 381 18.58 15.16 12.77
CA SER A 381 19.52 14.39 13.60
C SER A 381 18.91 13.12 14.20
N VAL A 382 17.65 12.82 13.89
CA VAL A 382 17.01 11.55 14.21
C VAL A 382 17.14 10.62 13.02
N HIS A 383 17.77 9.46 13.23
CA HIS A 383 17.92 8.44 12.19
C HIS A 383 16.58 7.79 11.87
N MET A 384 16.18 7.80 10.60
CA MET A 384 14.93 7.21 10.12
C MET A 384 15.20 5.87 9.44
N GLU A 385 14.73 4.78 10.04
CA GLU A 385 14.69 3.47 9.43
C GLU A 385 13.26 3.14 8.96
N PHE A 386 13.10 2.79 7.69
CA PHE A 386 11.80 2.48 7.11
C PHE A 386 11.89 1.26 6.18
N GLU A 387 11.12 0.22 6.48
CA GLU A 387 10.89 -0.93 5.60
C GLU A 387 9.39 -1.13 5.37
N PHE A 388 9.06 -1.80 4.27
CA PHE A 388 7.69 -2.21 4.02
C PHE A 388 7.64 -3.49 3.21
N GLU A 389 6.55 -4.22 3.40
CA GLU A 389 6.20 -5.34 2.55
C GLU A 389 4.92 -5.09 1.78
N ASP A 390 4.60 -6.00 0.89
CA ASP A 390 3.32 -6.02 0.20
C ASP A 390 2.55 -7.25 0.69
N ALA A 391 1.88 -7.13 1.84
CA ALA A 391 1.17 -8.24 2.46
C ALA A 391 0.09 -8.85 1.54
N TRP A 392 -0.30 -8.16 0.47
CA TRP A 392 -1.17 -8.70 -0.60
C TRP A 392 -0.58 -9.85 -1.38
N ARG A 393 0.74 -10.03 -1.40
CA ARG A 393 1.43 -11.03 -2.20
C ARG A 393 1.75 -12.30 -1.43
N GLU A 394 1.50 -12.30 -0.13
CA GLU A 394 1.72 -13.46 0.73
C GLU A 394 0.37 -14.06 1.16
N GLN A 395 0.20 -15.37 0.93
CA GLN A 395 -1.01 -16.06 1.36
C GLN A 395 -1.20 -15.93 2.88
N PRO A 396 -2.43 -15.64 3.36
CA PRO A 396 -2.80 -15.83 4.74
C PRO A 396 -2.60 -17.32 5.12
N GLY A 397 -1.48 -17.63 5.77
CA GLY A 397 -1.12 -19.00 6.18
C GLY A 397 0.25 -19.52 5.72
N GLY A 398 0.91 -18.89 4.75
CA GLY A 398 2.23 -19.34 4.26
C GLY A 398 3.33 -19.28 5.32
N ALA A 399 3.24 -18.34 6.26
CA ALA A 399 4.20 -18.21 7.37
C ALA A 399 4.15 -19.38 8.36
N ALA A 400 2.99 -20.04 8.53
CA ALA A 400 2.86 -21.21 9.40
C ALA A 400 3.55 -22.46 8.79
N ALA A 401 3.76 -22.50 7.47
CA ALA A 401 4.55 -23.53 6.82
C ALA A 401 6.07 -23.26 6.96
N ALA A 402 6.49 -21.99 6.88
CA ALA A 402 7.89 -21.59 7.06
C ALA A 402 8.36 -21.70 8.54
N ALA A 403 7.46 -21.53 9.51
CA ALA A 403 7.77 -21.69 10.94
C ALA A 403 7.98 -23.16 11.38
N LYS A 404 7.76 -24.15 10.50
CA LYS A 404 8.00 -25.58 10.79
C LYS A 404 9.44 -26.03 10.53
N SER A 405 10.28 -25.21 9.92
CA SER A 405 11.73 -25.43 9.93
C SER A 405 12.33 -24.71 11.14
N GLY A 406 12.49 -25.45 12.24
CA GLY A 406 13.04 -24.93 13.50
C GLY A 406 14.45 -24.33 13.33
N PRO A 407 14.85 -23.39 14.21
CA PRO A 407 16.18 -22.80 14.14
C PRO A 407 17.26 -23.84 14.48
N PRO A 408 18.47 -23.77 13.88
CA PRO A 408 19.60 -24.56 14.35
C PRO A 408 19.98 -24.10 15.75
N GLU A 409 20.10 -25.04 16.68
CA GLU A 409 20.47 -24.81 18.08
C GLU A 409 21.84 -24.09 18.17
N GLY A 410 21.89 -22.94 18.85
CA GLY A 410 23.12 -22.18 18.99
C GLY A 410 23.05 -21.04 20.00
N ARG A 411 23.28 -21.38 21.28
CA ARG A 411 23.71 -20.54 22.42
C ARG A 411 23.07 -19.14 22.58
N ALA A 412 22.11 -19.07 23.51
CA ALA A 412 21.74 -17.83 24.18
C ALA A 412 22.89 -17.29 25.05
N ALA A 413 23.16 -15.98 24.97
CA ALA A 413 23.96 -15.25 25.94
C ALA A 413 23.03 -14.35 26.81
N PRO A 414 23.33 -14.17 28.10
CA PRO A 414 22.33 -13.79 29.10
C PRO A 414 22.30 -12.27 29.31
N TRP A 415 21.10 -11.69 29.37
CA TRP A 415 20.89 -10.39 30.01
C TRP A 415 19.98 -10.58 31.22
N SER A 416 20.57 -10.30 32.37
CA SER A 416 20.05 -10.41 33.72
C SER A 416 18.97 -9.37 34.01
N ARG A 417 17.82 -9.82 34.55
CA ARG A 417 16.82 -8.98 35.20
C ARG A 417 17.41 -8.35 36.47
N PRO A 418 16.96 -7.14 36.83
CA PRO A 418 16.37 -7.01 38.17
C PRO A 418 15.12 -6.12 38.23
N GLY A 419 14.16 -6.52 39.05
CA GLY A 419 13.26 -5.61 39.78
C GLY A 419 11.94 -5.21 39.14
N GLN A 420 10.88 -5.98 39.41
CA GLN A 420 9.54 -5.41 39.68
C GLN A 420 9.32 -5.45 41.20
N PRO A 421 8.33 -4.74 41.80
CA PRO A 421 7.26 -3.96 41.19
C PRO A 421 7.07 -2.55 41.82
N LEU A 422 6.14 -1.74 41.30
CA LEU A 422 5.01 -1.18 42.07
C LEU A 422 4.09 -0.30 41.17
N GLY A 423 2.81 -0.64 41.20
CA GLY A 423 1.60 0.18 40.97
C GLY A 423 1.63 1.39 40.05
N GLY A 424 0.85 1.33 38.96
CA GLY A 424 0.48 2.51 38.18
C GLY A 424 -0.58 2.17 37.13
N THR A 425 -1.75 2.76 37.29
CA THR A 425 -2.98 2.61 36.49
C THR A 425 -2.77 2.77 34.98
N ALA A 426 -3.31 1.83 34.19
CA ALA A 426 -3.44 1.94 32.75
C ALA A 426 -4.42 3.07 32.35
N PRO A 427 -4.10 3.92 31.35
CA PRO A 427 -5.12 4.75 30.71
C PRO A 427 -5.78 4.01 29.55
N ALA A 428 -7.04 4.38 29.33
CA ALA A 428 -8.05 3.75 28.51
C ALA A 428 -7.65 3.50 27.04
N VAL A 429 -8.02 2.30 26.60
CA VAL A 429 -8.16 1.89 25.19
C VAL A 429 -9.32 2.69 24.59
N TRP A 430 -9.06 3.44 23.52
CA TRP A 430 -10.11 4.14 22.77
C TRP A 430 -10.73 3.18 21.74
N THR A 431 -12.05 3.01 21.85
CA THR A 431 -12.97 2.46 20.83
C THR A 431 -13.20 3.42 19.68
#